data_AF-A0A2R6MFI6-F1
#
_entry.id   AF-A0A2R6MFI6-F1
#
_cell.length_a   1.000
_cell.length_b   1.000
_cell.length_c   1.000
_cell.angle_alpha   90.00
_cell.angle_beta   90.00
_cell.angle_gamma   90.00
#
_symmetry.space_group_name_H-M   'P 1'
#
loop_
_entity.id
_entity.type
_entity.pdbx_description
1 polymer ?
#
loop_
_entity_poly.entity_id
_entity_poly.type
_entity_poly.pdbx_seq_one_letter_code
_entity_poly.pdbx_strand_id
1 'polypeptide(L)'
;MNVLVAATAEAGRDARERLRAAGFTVETVETTAAVRLRAATVDVVVAGPPSDGTETALVAALTDTDTPVVRLDAGSALPTLVRVADYHRRYRAAMDEFYEQSRSGDDPGPAAARADAVRAAARALAGPAPFTRLL
;
A
#
# COMPACT_ATOMS: atom_id res chain seq x y z
N MET A 1 4.09 10.74 1.42
CA MET A 1 3.75 9.31 1.49
C MET A 1 4.97 8.57 1.99
N ASN A 2 4.82 7.88 3.11
CA ASN A 2 5.85 7.10 3.78
C ASN A 2 5.76 5.64 3.33
N VAL A 3 6.85 5.09 2.83
CA VAL A 3 6.92 3.72 2.33
C VAL A 3 7.94 2.95 3.16
N LEU A 4 7.54 1.78 3.66
CA LEU A 4 8.43 0.86 4.34
C LEU A 4 8.88 -0.23 3.37
N VAL A 5 10.16 -0.30 3.04
CA VAL A 5 10.73 -1.43 2.30
C VAL A 5 11.16 -2.48 3.30
N ALA A 6 10.49 -3.62 3.27
CA ALA A 6 10.66 -4.76 4.13
C ALA A 6 11.37 -5.89 3.38
N ALA A 7 12.70 -5.84 3.31
CA ALA A 7 13.52 -6.77 2.56
C ALA A 7 14.96 -6.76 3.08
N THR A 8 15.75 -7.79 2.76
CA THR A 8 17.20 -7.78 3.01
C THR A 8 17.89 -6.56 2.40
N ALA A 9 19.02 -6.13 2.97
CA ALA A 9 19.79 -4.97 2.50
C ALA A 9 20.09 -4.99 0.99
N GLU A 10 20.32 -6.18 0.41
CA GLU A 10 20.60 -6.34 -1.02
C GLU A 10 19.32 -6.15 -1.86
N ALA A 11 18.26 -6.90 -1.57
CA ALA A 11 17.01 -6.83 -2.32
C ALA A 11 16.30 -5.48 -2.16
N GLY A 12 16.38 -4.86 -0.98
CA GLY A 12 15.73 -3.60 -0.66
C GLY A 12 16.45 -2.35 -1.21
N ARG A 13 17.73 -2.44 -1.59
CA ARG A 13 18.53 -1.27 -2.01
C ARG A 13 17.96 -0.62 -3.27
N ASP A 14 17.79 -1.41 -4.33
CA ASP A 14 17.28 -0.92 -5.62
C ASP A 14 15.88 -0.34 -5.51
N ALA A 15 15.01 -1.00 -4.74
CA ALA A 15 13.66 -0.51 -4.49
C ALA A 15 13.67 0.81 -3.72
N ARG A 16 14.50 0.93 -2.68
CA ARG A 16 14.66 2.17 -1.92
C ARG A 16 15.11 3.31 -2.81
N GLU A 17 16.10 3.10 -3.66
CA GLU A 17 16.61 4.13 -4.58
C GLU A 17 15.54 4.55 -5.59
N ARG A 18 14.87 3.58 -6.23
CA ARG A 18 13.81 3.83 -7.20
C ARG A 18 12.64 4.59 -6.58
N LEU A 19 12.22 4.22 -5.38
CA LEU A 19 11.12 4.86 -4.66
C LEU A 19 11.50 6.28 -4.21
N ARG A 20 12.72 6.51 -3.75
CA ARG A 20 13.21 7.86 -3.44
C ARG A 20 13.27 8.74 -4.68
N ALA A 21 13.78 8.23 -5.80
CA ALA A 21 13.79 8.93 -7.08
C ALA A 21 12.37 9.29 -7.56
N ALA A 22 11.37 8.47 -7.21
CA ALA A 22 9.97 8.74 -7.49
C ALA A 22 9.29 9.70 -6.49
N GLY A 23 10.03 10.24 -5.51
CA GLY A 23 9.58 11.25 -4.55
C GLY A 23 8.99 10.71 -3.24
N PHE A 24 9.18 9.42 -2.92
CA PHE A 24 8.67 8.85 -1.67
C PHE A 24 9.66 8.99 -0.51
N THR A 25 9.13 9.13 0.70
CA THR A 25 9.91 9.00 1.93
C THR A 25 10.06 7.52 2.25
N VAL A 26 11.28 6.98 2.19
CA VAL A 26 11.51 5.53 2.30
C VAL A 26 12.30 5.16 3.55
N GLU A 27 11.71 4.30 4.36
CA GLU A 27 12.33 3.56 5.46
C GLU A 27 12.63 2.12 5.02
N THR A 28 13.67 1.51 5.59
CA THR A 28 14.04 0.11 5.32
C THR A 28 14.13 -0.67 6.62
N VAL A 29 13.57 -1.87 6.64
CA VAL A 29 13.70 -2.83 7.73
C VAL A 29 13.92 -4.22 7.15
N GLU A 30 14.66 -5.07 7.87
CA GLU A 30 15.08 -6.37 7.32
C GLU A 30 14.37 -7.56 7.98
N THR A 31 13.82 -7.40 9.20
CA THR A 31 13.19 -8.49 9.95
C THR A 31 11.68 -8.37 9.99
N THR A 32 10.98 -9.50 9.99
CA THR A 32 9.51 -9.55 10.08
C THR A 32 8.99 -8.86 11.34
N ALA A 33 9.71 -9.00 12.47
CA ALA A 33 9.35 -8.33 13.72
C ALA A 33 9.42 -6.80 13.61
N ALA A 34 10.45 -6.25 12.98
CA ALA A 34 10.58 -4.81 12.78
C ALA A 34 9.48 -4.29 11.84
N VAL A 35 9.12 -5.05 10.81
CA VAL A 35 8.03 -4.67 9.89
C VAL A 35 6.72 -4.52 10.65
N ARG A 36 6.37 -5.47 11.52
CA ARG A 36 5.12 -5.41 12.30
C ARG A 36 5.02 -4.19 13.20
N LEU A 37 6.14 -3.76 13.79
CA LEU A 37 6.18 -2.55 14.63
C LEU A 37 6.02 -1.26 13.82
N ARG A 38 6.42 -1.26 12.55
CA ARG A 38 6.47 -0.05 11.71
C ARG A 38 5.33 0.05 10.71
N ALA A 39 4.71 -1.08 10.32
CA ALA A 39 3.66 -1.15 9.32
C ALA A 39 2.51 -0.16 9.61
N ALA A 40 2.03 -0.10 10.85
CA ALA A 40 0.95 0.80 11.26
C ALA A 40 1.27 2.31 11.15
N THR A 41 2.54 2.68 10.95
CA THR A 41 2.99 4.09 10.90
C THR A 41 3.32 4.56 9.48
N VAL A 42 3.23 3.67 8.49
CA VAL A 42 3.53 3.97 7.09
C VAL A 42 2.29 3.89 6.23
N ASP A 43 2.38 4.45 5.03
CA ASP A 43 1.26 4.43 4.09
C ASP A 43 1.18 3.13 3.29
N VAL A 44 2.35 2.53 2.98
CA VAL A 44 2.48 1.31 2.17
C VAL A 44 3.69 0.51 2.64
N VAL A 45 3.57 -0.81 2.69
CA VAL A 45 4.71 -1.73 2.86
C VAL A 45 5.07 -2.34 1.51
N VAL A 46 6.35 -2.29 1.15
CA VAL A 46 6.92 -3.05 0.04
C VAL A 46 7.58 -4.30 0.62
N ALA A 47 6.96 -5.46 0.44
CA ALA A 47 7.42 -6.73 0.96
C ALA A 47 8.36 -7.42 -0.03
N GLY A 48 9.58 -7.71 0.40
CA GLY A 48 10.50 -8.63 -0.24
C GLY A 48 10.89 -9.75 0.73
N PRO A 49 11.90 -10.57 0.42
CA PRO A 49 12.41 -11.56 1.36
C PRO A 49 13.07 -10.86 2.56
N PRO A 50 12.57 -11.05 3.80
CA PRO A 50 13.24 -10.53 4.99
C PRO A 50 14.45 -11.41 5.37
N SER A 51 15.30 -10.94 6.27
CA SER A 51 16.47 -11.68 6.75
C SER A 51 16.11 -12.91 7.59
N ASP A 52 14.89 -12.97 8.12
CA ASP A 52 14.40 -14.00 9.05
C ASP A 52 13.30 -14.91 8.45
N GLY A 53 13.05 -14.85 7.15
CA GLY A 53 11.97 -15.61 6.53
C GLY A 53 11.82 -15.42 5.01
N THR A 54 10.63 -15.73 4.51
CA THR A 54 10.29 -15.57 3.10
C THR A 54 9.34 -14.41 2.88
N GLU A 55 9.33 -13.86 1.66
CA GLU A 55 8.38 -12.81 1.26
C GLU A 55 6.92 -13.26 1.48
N THR A 56 6.58 -14.50 1.11
CA THR A 56 5.24 -15.05 1.31
C THR A 56 4.83 -15.08 2.78
N ALA A 57 5.75 -15.48 3.67
CA ALA A 57 5.50 -15.48 5.11
C ALA A 57 5.32 -14.06 5.66
N LEU A 58 6.11 -13.11 5.17
CA LEU A 58 5.98 -11.69 5.52
C LEU A 58 4.63 -11.11 5.07
N VAL A 59 4.22 -11.36 3.83
CA VAL A 59 2.91 -10.93 3.30
C VAL A 59 1.79 -11.54 4.15
N ALA A 60 1.85 -12.84 4.41
CA ALA A 60 0.86 -13.52 5.26
C ALA A 60 0.81 -12.90 6.68
N ALA A 61 1.97 -12.53 7.23
CA ALA A 61 2.09 -11.90 8.54
C ALA A 61 1.55 -10.45 8.60
N LEU A 62 1.27 -9.84 7.45
CA LEU A 62 0.73 -8.48 7.30
C LEU A 62 -0.73 -8.45 6.83
N THR A 63 -1.33 -9.62 6.54
CA THR A 63 -2.74 -9.75 6.12
C THR A 63 -3.71 -9.09 7.10
N ASP A 64 -3.41 -9.13 8.39
CA ASP A 64 -4.24 -8.56 9.46
C ASP A 64 -4.01 -7.06 9.69
N THR A 65 -3.16 -6.43 8.87
CA THR A 65 -2.90 -4.99 8.97
C THR A 65 -3.72 -4.22 7.93
N ASP A 66 -4.25 -3.05 8.31
CA ASP A 66 -4.92 -2.15 7.36
C ASP A 66 -3.93 -1.45 6.39
N THR A 67 -2.64 -1.72 6.55
CA THR A 67 -1.59 -1.12 5.72
C THR A 67 -1.44 -1.94 4.44
N PRO A 68 -1.61 -1.32 3.26
CA PRO A 68 -1.53 -2.06 2.01
C PRO A 68 -0.10 -2.55 1.74
N VAL A 69 -0.01 -3.74 1.17
CA VAL A 69 1.25 -4.43 0.87
C VAL A 69 1.46 -4.53 -0.64
N VAL A 70 2.66 -4.22 -1.10
CA VAL A 70 3.10 -4.37 -2.50
C VAL A 70 4.30 -5.29 -2.52
N ARG A 71 4.33 -6.26 -3.43
CA ARG A 71 5.48 -7.15 -3.57
C ARG A 71 6.65 -6.47 -4.27
N LEU A 72 7.86 -6.78 -3.81
CA LEU A 72 9.11 -6.19 -4.30
C LEU A 72 9.42 -6.61 -5.75
N ASP A 73 8.95 -7.79 -6.16
CA ASP A 73 9.11 -8.36 -7.50
C ASP A 73 8.42 -7.56 -8.62
N ALA A 74 7.65 -6.51 -8.28
CA ALA A 74 7.01 -5.58 -9.19
C ALA A 74 7.97 -4.79 -10.13
N GLY A 75 9.28 -4.83 -9.87
CA GLY A 75 10.29 -4.28 -10.78
C GLY A 75 10.08 -2.79 -11.09
N SER A 76 10.02 -2.45 -12.38
CA SER A 76 9.84 -1.06 -12.83
C SER A 76 8.45 -0.48 -12.51
N ALA A 77 7.45 -1.32 -12.31
CA ALA A 77 6.09 -0.89 -11.95
C ALA A 77 5.95 -0.50 -10.47
N LEU A 78 6.98 -0.75 -9.65
CA LEU A 78 6.92 -0.57 -8.19
C LEU A 78 6.43 0.83 -7.76
N PRO A 79 6.95 1.97 -8.30
CA PRO A 79 6.43 3.29 -7.93
C PRO A 79 4.94 3.48 -8.23
N THR A 80 4.47 2.92 -9.35
CA THR A 80 3.07 2.99 -9.75
C THR A 80 2.20 2.16 -8.82
N LEU A 81 2.62 0.92 -8.51
CA LEU A 81 1.87 0.05 -7.60
C LEU A 81 1.80 0.62 -6.18
N VAL A 82 2.86 1.23 -5.67
CA VAL A 82 2.84 1.91 -4.35
C VAL A 82 1.81 3.04 -4.32
N ARG A 83 1.71 3.85 -5.38
CA ARG A 83 0.67 4.90 -5.47
C ARG A 83 -0.73 4.31 -5.55
N VAL A 84 -0.91 3.24 -6.33
CA VAL A 84 -2.20 2.53 -6.45
C VAL A 84 -2.61 1.90 -5.12
N ALA A 85 -1.67 1.36 -4.35
CA ALA A 85 -1.90 0.78 -3.02
C ALA A 85 -2.45 1.83 -2.05
N ASP A 86 -1.87 3.03 -2.01
CA ASP A 86 -2.38 4.13 -1.19
C ASP A 86 -3.77 4.61 -1.68
N TYR A 87 -4.01 4.68 -3.00
CA TYR A 87 -5.36 4.94 -3.50
C TYR A 87 -6.37 3.87 -3.10
N HIS A 88 -5.99 2.60 -3.09
CA HIS A 88 -6.88 1.52 -2.64
C HIS A 88 -7.25 1.66 -1.16
N ARG A 89 -6.27 1.98 -0.29
CA ARG A 89 -6.53 2.27 1.13
C ARG A 89 -7.52 3.43 1.29
N ARG A 90 -7.31 4.54 0.59
CA ARG A 90 -8.21 5.71 0.63
C ARG A 90 -9.60 5.40 0.09
N TYR A 91 -9.68 4.57 -0.96
CA TYR A 91 -10.95 4.12 -1.52
C TYR A 91 -11.72 3.28 -0.50
N ARG A 92 -11.06 2.31 0.14
CA ARG A 92 -11.67 1.47 1.17
C ARG A 92 -12.18 2.31 2.35
N ALA A 93 -11.36 3.24 2.85
CA ALA A 93 -11.79 4.14 3.93
C ALA A 93 -13.02 4.98 3.55
N ALA A 94 -13.07 5.49 2.31
CA ALA A 94 -14.24 6.24 1.83
C ALA A 94 -15.49 5.34 1.67
N MET A 95 -15.31 4.07 1.30
CA MET A 95 -16.41 3.10 1.24
C MET A 95 -16.91 2.72 2.65
N ASP A 96 -16.01 2.52 3.60
CA ASP A 96 -16.38 2.23 4.99
C ASP A 96 -17.18 3.39 5.60
N GLU A 97 -16.73 4.63 5.37
CA GLU A 97 -17.46 5.84 5.77
C GLU A 97 -18.83 5.94 5.08
N PHE A 98 -18.90 5.64 3.78
CA PHE A 98 -20.16 5.60 3.04
C PHE A 98 -21.16 4.62 3.66
N TYR A 99 -20.70 3.42 4.03
CA TYR A 99 -21.55 2.41 4.66
C TYR A 99 -21.98 2.80 6.08
N GLU A 100 -21.12 3.46 6.84
CA GLU A 100 -21.43 3.98 8.17
C GLU A 100 -22.49 5.09 8.13
N GLN A 101 -22.34 6.05 7.23
CA GLN A 101 -23.32 7.14 6.99
C GLN A 101 -24.67 6.57 6.52
N SER A 102 -24.62 5.62 5.59
CA SER A 102 -25.83 4.94 5.11
C SER A 102 -26.59 4.20 6.21
N ARG A 103 -25.87 3.59 7.18
CA ARG A 103 -26.48 2.87 8.30
C ARG A 103 -27.04 3.80 9.37
N SER A 104 -26.38 4.93 9.62
CA SER A 104 -26.80 5.93 10.62
C SER A 104 -27.94 6.82 10.14
N GLY A 105 -28.19 6.86 8.82
CA GLY A 105 -29.21 7.73 8.21
C GLY A 105 -28.68 9.13 7.86
N ASP A 106 -27.36 9.32 7.96
CA ASP A 106 -26.67 10.52 7.49
C ASP A 106 -26.56 10.53 5.95
N ASP A 107 -26.30 11.69 5.36
CA ASP A 107 -26.07 11.82 3.91
C ASP A 107 -24.75 11.15 3.50
N PRO A 108 -24.77 10.04 2.73
CA PRO A 108 -23.57 9.36 2.30
C PRO A 108 -22.94 9.97 1.04
N GLY A 109 -23.55 10.99 0.44
CA GLY A 109 -23.12 11.65 -0.79
C GLY A 109 -21.66 12.12 -0.77
N PRO A 110 -21.16 12.79 0.30
CA PRO A 110 -19.77 13.22 0.39
C PRO A 110 -18.76 12.06 0.45
N ALA A 111 -19.11 10.93 1.07
CA ALA A 111 -18.26 9.74 1.09
C ALA A 111 -18.23 9.05 -0.28
N ALA A 112 -19.39 8.92 -0.94
CA ALA A 112 -19.49 8.39 -2.31
C ALA A 112 -18.65 9.20 -3.31
N ALA A 113 -18.76 10.54 -3.28
CA ALA A 113 -18.01 11.42 -4.16
C ALA A 113 -16.48 11.29 -3.95
N ARG A 114 -16.03 11.11 -2.69
CA ARG A 114 -14.61 10.83 -2.39
C ARG A 114 -14.17 9.48 -2.92
N ALA A 115 -14.97 8.42 -2.74
CA ALA A 115 -14.66 7.09 -3.27
C ALA A 115 -14.51 7.14 -4.81
N ASP A 116 -15.42 7.82 -5.51
CA ASP A 116 -15.36 7.99 -6.96
C ASP A 116 -14.15 8.80 -7.41
N ALA A 117 -13.82 9.91 -6.73
CA ALA A 117 -12.65 10.71 -7.04
C ALA A 117 -11.35 9.91 -6.87
N VAL A 118 -11.23 9.13 -5.79
CA VAL A 118 -10.06 8.26 -5.55
C VAL A 118 -9.96 7.17 -6.62
N ARG A 119 -11.08 6.54 -6.98
CA ARG A 119 -11.12 5.51 -8.02
C ARG A 119 -10.76 6.07 -9.39
N ALA A 120 -11.22 7.28 -9.72
CA ALA A 120 -10.88 7.97 -10.97
C ALA A 120 -9.38 8.30 -11.04
N ALA A 121 -8.80 8.80 -9.94
CA ALA A 121 -7.37 9.06 -9.86
C ALA A 121 -6.53 7.78 -10.03
N ALA A 122 -6.93 6.68 -9.37
CA ALA A 122 -6.27 5.38 -9.51
C ALA A 122 -6.34 4.86 -10.96
N ARG A 123 -7.49 5.05 -11.64
CA ARG A 123 -7.67 4.66 -13.04
C ARG A 123 -6.80 5.47 -14.00
N ALA A 124 -6.71 6.78 -13.81
CA ALA A 124 -5.84 7.63 -14.60
C ALA A 124 -4.37 7.21 -14.50
N LEU A 125 -3.95 6.67 -13.35
CA LEU A 125 -2.60 6.23 -13.11
C LEU A 125 -2.29 4.81 -13.65
N ALA A 126 -3.20 3.84 -13.46
CA ALA A 126 -2.91 2.42 -13.69
C ALA A 126 -3.82 1.72 -14.72
N GLY A 127 -4.77 2.45 -15.32
CA GLY A 127 -5.71 1.93 -16.29
C GLY A 127 -7.06 1.49 -15.70
N PRO A 128 -7.93 0.82 -16.47
CA PRO A 128 -9.35 0.65 -16.15
C PRO A 128 -9.65 -0.18 -14.89
N ALA A 129 -8.73 -1.08 -14.52
CA ALA A 129 -8.83 -1.95 -13.35
C ALA A 129 -7.59 -1.76 -12.46
N PRO A 130 -7.50 -0.64 -11.72
CA PRO A 130 -6.28 -0.27 -11.01
C PRO A 130 -6.01 -1.19 -9.80
N PHE A 131 -7.06 -1.64 -9.11
CA PHE A 131 -6.92 -2.39 -7.85
C PHE A 131 -6.70 -3.90 -8.03
N THR A 132 -7.01 -4.48 -9.18
CA THR A 132 -6.75 -5.90 -9.48
C THR A 132 -5.26 -6.26 -9.53
N ARG A 133 -4.38 -5.25 -9.49
CA ARG A 133 -2.91 -5.42 -9.44
C ARG A 133 -2.35 -5.41 -8.01
N LEU A 134 -3.20 -5.23 -7.01
CA LEU A 134 -2.83 -5.32 -5.60
C LEU A 134 -3.17 -6.73 -5.09
N LEU A 135 -2.33 -7.24 -4.19
CA LEU A 135 -2.50 -8.53 -3.53
C LEU A 135 -3.27 -8.38 -2.22
#